data_AF-A0A6L6X2N3-F1
#
_entry.id   AF-A0A6L6X2N3-F1
#
_cell.length_a   1.000
_cell.length_b   1.000
_cell.length_c   1.000
_cell.angle_alpha   90.00
_cell.angle_beta   90.00
_cell.angle_gamma   90.00
#
_symmetry.space_group_name_H-M   'P 1'
#
loop_
_entity.id
_entity.type
_entity.pdbx_description
1 polymer ?
#
loop_
_entity_poly.entity_id
_entity_poly.type
_entity_poly.pdbx_seq_one_letter_code
_entity_poly.pdbx_strand_id
1 'polypeptide(L)'
;MPDLYDNWAELSAAETAGVDYQIRSASPAGATWASIAIHGGGIEIGSGEMAREVAGTRMRYYELDGMKPIDNGDLHITSTNYDEPGALAMVTASRRCLSFHGYVGTDGEPTTALGGLDAQLVARVHRNLTAAGFTVTNAPSEIAGTNPANICNIGPHGGVQLEMSRTLRRSFFPGDDWSRPVRESGARTETFYRYATAVKAAYGGQALVSMGTINVSRYALIPAPSADIDMKMTVGTDRYASGGSQFLALVGRYADASNAYLARLEFNTGRAVNLTLRKRLAGTETLLGITYPTGLTHSPGTRFALRFQIAGSTLRAKAWLAEGIEPTAWQQEVTDTSLTAAGSLGARSILSSSTTGTLPVIASWAELSTPGGGQTFAVARAVNGVTKPHAAGAPVRLAHPAIASL
;
A
#
# COMPACT_ATOMS: atom_id res chain seq x y z
N MET A 1 -10.25 -13.89 30.82
CA MET A 1 -11.43 -14.06 31.68
C MET A 1 -12.63 -14.26 30.76
N PRO A 2 -13.72 -14.91 31.20
CA PRO A 2 -14.95 -14.90 30.42
C PRO A 2 -15.43 -13.45 30.24
N ASP A 3 -16.09 -13.19 29.12
CA ASP A 3 -16.73 -11.90 28.86
C ASP A 3 -17.88 -11.67 29.84
N LEU A 4 -18.14 -10.41 30.21
CA LEU A 4 -19.27 -10.07 31.07
C LEU A 4 -20.60 -10.14 30.31
N TYR A 5 -20.56 -9.87 29.01
CA TYR A 5 -21.71 -9.87 28.11
C TYR A 5 -21.52 -10.90 27.01
N ASP A 6 -22.54 -11.70 26.74
CA ASP A 6 -22.46 -12.74 25.71
C ASP A 6 -22.54 -12.17 24.28
N ASN A 7 -23.13 -10.97 24.11
CA ASN A 7 -23.40 -10.32 22.84
C ASN A 7 -23.67 -8.81 22.99
N TRP A 8 -23.84 -8.12 21.87
CA TRP A 8 -24.09 -6.68 21.81
C TRP A 8 -25.41 -6.26 22.46
N ALA A 9 -26.45 -7.07 22.36
CA ALA A 9 -27.76 -6.74 22.93
C ALA A 9 -27.68 -6.65 24.46
N GLU A 10 -26.90 -7.52 25.10
CA GLU A 10 -26.66 -7.46 26.55
C GLU A 10 -25.80 -6.26 26.94
N LEU A 11 -24.67 -6.03 26.25
CA LEU A 11 -23.79 -4.89 26.54
C LEU A 11 -24.54 -3.56 26.39
N SER A 12 -25.22 -3.36 25.26
CA SER A 12 -25.93 -2.10 24.99
C SER A 12 -27.17 -1.87 25.87
N ALA A 13 -27.69 -2.92 26.52
CA ALA A 13 -28.75 -2.80 27.53
C ALA A 13 -28.21 -2.44 28.92
N ALA A 14 -26.99 -2.86 29.25
CA ALA A 14 -26.37 -2.67 30.56
C ALA A 14 -25.49 -1.41 30.66
N GLU A 15 -24.91 -0.97 29.54
CA GLU A 15 -23.92 0.11 29.46
C GLU A 15 -24.47 1.36 28.78
N THR A 16 -23.99 2.54 29.17
CA THR A 16 -24.52 3.82 28.66
C THR A 16 -23.66 4.37 27.52
N ALA A 17 -24.22 4.42 26.31
CA ALA A 17 -23.58 5.06 25.16
C ALA A 17 -23.27 6.55 25.41
N GLY A 18 -22.07 7.00 25.03
CA GLY A 18 -21.55 8.34 25.29
C GLY A 18 -20.94 8.54 26.69
N VAL A 19 -21.11 7.56 27.59
CA VAL A 19 -20.55 7.58 28.95
C VAL A 19 -19.56 6.42 29.13
N ASP A 20 -20.05 5.18 29.02
CA ASP A 20 -19.27 3.97 29.24
C ASP A 20 -18.56 3.51 27.97
N TYR A 21 -19.16 3.77 26.80
CA TYR A 21 -18.57 3.50 25.50
C TYR A 21 -19.06 4.48 24.44
N GLN A 22 -18.40 4.53 23.29
CA GLN A 22 -18.95 5.11 22.07
C GLN A 22 -18.51 4.33 20.84
N ILE A 23 -19.33 4.37 19.78
CA ILE A 23 -18.94 3.81 18.48
C ILE A 23 -18.38 4.94 17.62
N ARG A 24 -17.14 4.77 17.14
CA ARG A 24 -16.56 5.65 16.12
C ARG A 24 -16.50 4.88 14.81
N SER A 25 -16.99 5.48 13.73
CA SER A 25 -16.95 4.84 12.42
C SER A 25 -16.84 5.84 11.29
N ALA A 26 -16.26 5.39 10.17
CA ALA A 26 -16.21 6.15 8.92
C ALA A 26 -16.34 5.20 7.72
N SER A 27 -16.94 5.68 6.65
CA SER A 27 -17.16 4.89 5.43
C SER A 27 -16.92 5.72 4.18
N PRO A 28 -15.65 5.91 3.78
CA PRO A 28 -15.30 6.65 2.58
C PRO A 28 -15.97 6.07 1.32
N ALA A 29 -16.35 6.94 0.38
CA ALA A 29 -16.96 6.52 -0.87
C ALA A 29 -16.01 5.59 -1.66
N GLY A 30 -16.54 4.46 -2.13
CA GLY A 30 -15.74 3.46 -2.87
C GLY A 30 -14.80 2.61 -2.01
N ALA A 31 -14.80 2.77 -0.67
CA ALA A 31 -14.02 1.89 0.20
C ALA A 31 -14.51 0.44 0.10
N THR A 32 -13.57 -0.47 -0.15
CA THR A 32 -13.81 -1.92 -0.29
C THR A 32 -13.12 -2.74 0.79
N TRP A 33 -12.43 -2.11 1.73
CA TRP A 33 -11.76 -2.75 2.85
C TRP A 33 -12.24 -2.13 4.16
N ALA A 34 -12.19 -2.91 5.24
CA ALA A 34 -12.44 -2.45 6.61
C ALA A 34 -11.16 -2.53 7.46
N SER A 35 -11.03 -1.58 8.38
CA SER A 35 -10.02 -1.53 9.44
C SER A 35 -10.76 -1.31 10.75
N ILE A 36 -10.77 -2.30 11.62
CA ILE A 36 -11.64 -2.34 12.80
C ILE A 36 -10.84 -2.54 14.08
N ALA A 37 -11.35 -1.98 15.17
CA ALA A 37 -10.94 -2.30 16.54
C ALA A 37 -12.21 -2.48 17.38
N ILE A 38 -12.68 -3.73 17.48
CA ILE A 38 -13.86 -4.04 18.30
C ILE A 38 -13.60 -3.91 19.80
N HIS A 39 -12.33 -3.73 20.18
CA HIS A 39 -11.86 -3.53 21.55
C HIS A 39 -11.03 -2.24 21.67
N GLY A 40 -11.55 -1.14 21.13
CA GLY A 40 -10.93 0.18 21.16
C GLY A 40 -10.96 0.86 22.53
N GLY A 41 -10.55 2.13 22.56
CA GLY A 41 -10.60 2.93 23.78
C GLY A 41 -9.79 2.35 24.94
N GLY A 42 -10.43 2.15 26.08
CA GLY A 42 -9.83 1.57 27.29
C GLY A 42 -9.79 0.05 27.33
N ILE A 43 -10.43 -0.66 26.38
CA ILE A 43 -10.54 -2.13 26.40
C ILE A 43 -9.18 -2.75 26.07
N GLU A 44 -8.65 -2.47 24.88
CA GLU A 44 -7.30 -2.87 24.45
C GLU A 44 -6.50 -1.66 23.95
N ILE A 45 -6.15 -0.77 24.90
CA ILE A 45 -5.49 0.53 24.68
C ILE A 45 -4.50 0.53 23.50
N GLY A 46 -4.72 1.38 22.49
CA GLY A 46 -3.86 1.51 21.30
C GLY A 46 -4.41 0.84 20.04
N SER A 47 -5.37 -0.10 20.17
CA SER A 47 -5.99 -0.79 19.04
C SER A 47 -6.80 0.16 18.15
N GLY A 48 -7.66 0.98 18.75
CA GLY A 48 -8.51 1.95 18.07
C GLY A 48 -7.72 3.03 17.33
N GLU A 49 -6.66 3.54 17.97
CA GLU A 49 -5.75 4.51 17.35
C GLU A 49 -5.07 3.92 16.11
N MET A 50 -4.59 2.68 16.18
CA MET A 50 -3.97 1.99 15.05
C MET A 50 -4.99 1.71 13.94
N ALA A 51 -6.18 1.22 14.27
CA ALA A 51 -7.25 0.96 13.30
C ALA A 51 -7.65 2.24 12.55
N ARG A 52 -7.74 3.37 13.25
CA ARG A 52 -8.06 4.68 12.66
C ARG A 52 -6.95 5.18 11.74
N GLU A 53 -5.69 5.09 12.18
CA GLU A 53 -4.52 5.51 11.39
C GLU A 53 -4.37 4.68 10.12
N VAL A 54 -4.53 3.36 10.22
CA VAL A 54 -4.48 2.45 9.07
C VAL A 54 -5.64 2.74 8.12
N ALA A 55 -6.85 2.92 8.63
CA ALA A 55 -8.01 3.22 7.79
C ALA A 55 -7.80 4.49 6.94
N GLY A 56 -7.33 5.56 7.59
CA GLY A 56 -7.18 6.89 6.99
C GLY A 56 -8.44 7.28 6.21
N THR A 57 -8.25 7.68 4.95
CA THR A 57 -9.36 8.02 4.03
C THR A 57 -9.67 6.91 3.03
N ARG A 58 -9.06 5.72 3.17
CA ARG A 58 -9.09 4.65 2.16
C ARG A 58 -9.96 3.45 2.53
N MET A 59 -10.12 3.17 3.81
CA MET A 59 -10.87 2.03 4.33
C MET A 59 -12.09 2.50 5.10
N ARG A 60 -13.07 1.62 5.21
CA ARG A 60 -14.10 1.73 6.24
C ARG A 60 -13.42 1.54 7.60
N TYR A 61 -13.86 2.30 8.58
CA TYR A 61 -13.29 2.30 9.92
C TYR A 61 -14.39 2.04 10.94
N TYR A 62 -14.09 1.19 11.92
CA TYR A 62 -14.95 0.92 13.06
C TYR A 62 -14.11 0.83 14.34
N GLU A 63 -14.62 1.41 15.43
CA GLU A 63 -14.07 1.29 16.77
C GLU A 63 -15.21 1.28 17.80
N LEU A 64 -15.18 0.31 18.71
CA LEU A 64 -15.87 0.42 20.00
C LEU A 64 -14.88 1.02 21.01
N ASP A 65 -15.03 2.31 21.29
CA ASP A 65 -14.18 3.06 22.21
C ASP A 65 -14.73 2.93 23.63
N GLY A 66 -14.13 2.04 24.44
CA GLY A 66 -14.44 1.94 25.88
C GLY A 66 -13.98 3.18 26.63
N MET A 67 -14.90 3.81 27.36
CA MET A 67 -14.72 5.13 27.98
C MET A 67 -14.81 5.11 29.52
N LYS A 68 -15.02 3.94 30.13
CA LYS A 68 -15.10 3.83 31.59
C LYS A 68 -13.79 4.34 32.24
N PRO A 69 -13.85 4.95 33.43
CA PRO A 69 -12.65 5.36 34.16
C PRO A 69 -11.73 4.19 34.53
N ILE A 70 -12.33 3.03 34.86
CA ILE A 70 -11.68 1.76 35.19
C ILE A 70 -12.51 0.61 34.60
N ASP A 71 -11.98 -0.61 34.60
CA ASP A 71 -12.71 -1.83 34.25
C ASP A 71 -13.34 -1.85 32.84
N ASN A 72 -12.69 -1.20 31.86
CA ASN A 72 -13.09 -1.30 30.46
C ASN A 72 -13.04 -2.73 29.91
N GLY A 73 -12.37 -3.67 30.59
CA GLY A 73 -12.40 -5.09 30.24
C GLY A 73 -13.81 -5.69 30.29
N ASP A 74 -14.73 -5.10 31.06
CA ASP A 74 -16.14 -5.51 31.11
C ASP A 74 -16.87 -5.30 29.78
N LEU A 75 -16.38 -4.36 28.95
CA LEU A 75 -16.94 -4.06 27.63
C LEU A 75 -16.42 -5.00 26.53
N HIS A 76 -15.51 -5.91 26.87
CA HIS A 76 -14.98 -6.88 25.90
C HIS A 76 -16.03 -7.94 25.59
N ILE A 77 -16.39 -8.06 24.30
CA ILE A 77 -17.12 -9.19 23.73
C ILE A 77 -16.17 -9.88 22.75
N THR A 78 -15.95 -11.19 22.91
CA THR A 78 -15.05 -11.96 22.06
C THR A 78 -15.44 -11.85 20.58
N SER A 79 -14.44 -11.82 19.72
CA SER A 79 -14.60 -11.63 18.27
C SER A 79 -15.60 -12.58 17.59
N THR A 80 -15.80 -13.79 18.13
CA THR A 80 -16.75 -14.79 17.59
C THR A 80 -18.20 -14.53 17.98
N ASN A 81 -18.42 -13.72 19.02
CA ASN A 81 -19.74 -13.34 19.52
C ASN A 81 -20.04 -11.85 19.25
N TYR A 82 -19.09 -11.11 18.65
CA TYR A 82 -19.24 -9.69 18.40
C TYR A 82 -20.22 -9.44 17.26
N ASP A 83 -21.42 -8.98 17.61
CA ASP A 83 -22.58 -8.88 16.71
C ASP A 83 -23.19 -7.47 16.65
N GLU A 84 -22.42 -6.43 17.00
CA GLU A 84 -22.89 -5.05 16.86
C GLU A 84 -23.29 -4.76 15.39
N PRO A 85 -24.54 -4.31 15.13
CA PRO A 85 -25.08 -4.25 13.77
C PRO A 85 -24.27 -3.40 12.78
N GLY A 86 -23.70 -2.27 13.23
CA GLY A 86 -22.86 -1.39 12.42
C GLY A 86 -21.55 -2.04 11.98
N ALA A 87 -20.87 -2.72 12.90
CA ALA A 87 -19.66 -3.49 12.62
C ALA A 87 -19.94 -4.62 11.62
N LEU A 88 -21.00 -5.41 11.87
CA LEU A 88 -21.39 -6.52 10.98
C LEU A 88 -21.70 -6.03 9.57
N ALA A 89 -22.50 -4.97 9.44
CA ALA A 89 -22.83 -4.39 8.13
C ALA A 89 -21.58 -3.90 7.40
N MET A 90 -20.65 -3.26 8.13
CA MET A 90 -19.42 -2.73 7.56
C MET A 90 -18.48 -3.82 7.06
N VAL A 91 -18.26 -4.87 7.86
CA VAL A 91 -17.35 -5.97 7.48
C VAL A 91 -17.97 -6.79 6.36
N THR A 92 -19.27 -7.06 6.40
CA THR A 92 -20.00 -7.76 5.33
C THR A 92 -19.91 -7.02 3.98
N ALA A 93 -19.98 -5.68 4.00
CA ALA A 93 -19.84 -4.85 2.81
C ALA A 93 -18.38 -4.69 2.32
N SER A 94 -17.41 -5.23 3.05
CA SER A 94 -15.98 -5.10 2.74
C SER A 94 -15.43 -6.41 2.17
N ARG A 95 -14.60 -6.32 1.13
CA ARG A 95 -13.91 -7.50 0.57
C ARG A 95 -12.93 -8.11 1.56
N ARG A 96 -12.29 -7.29 2.39
CA ARG A 96 -11.24 -7.68 3.33
C ARG A 96 -11.33 -6.84 4.60
N CYS A 97 -10.91 -7.41 5.71
CA CYS A 97 -10.91 -6.77 7.01
C CYS A 97 -9.53 -6.90 7.68
N LEU A 98 -9.04 -5.81 8.29
CA LEU A 98 -7.93 -5.81 9.24
C LEU A 98 -8.52 -5.54 10.63
N SER A 99 -8.38 -6.48 11.56
CA SER A 99 -8.84 -6.33 12.95
C SER A 99 -7.65 -6.14 13.88
N PHE A 100 -7.64 -5.03 14.61
CA PHE A 100 -6.58 -4.66 15.54
C PHE A 100 -7.00 -4.98 16.96
N HIS A 101 -6.18 -5.78 17.63
CA HIS A 101 -6.37 -6.23 19.00
C HIS A 101 -5.12 -5.97 19.84
N GLY A 102 -5.27 -6.10 21.14
CA GLY A 102 -4.20 -5.96 22.11
C GLY A 102 -4.20 -7.07 23.14
N TYR A 103 -3.11 -7.84 23.19
CA TYR A 103 -2.88 -8.82 24.24
C TYR A 103 -1.78 -8.36 25.22
N VAL A 104 -1.62 -9.07 26.33
CA VAL A 104 -0.60 -8.72 27.34
C VAL A 104 0.81 -8.95 26.79
N GLY A 105 1.10 -10.16 26.29
CA GLY A 105 2.43 -10.56 25.81
C GLY A 105 3.46 -10.72 26.93
N THR A 106 4.70 -11.01 26.55
CA THR A 106 5.84 -11.03 27.48
C THR A 106 6.28 -9.60 27.76
N ASP A 107 6.52 -9.28 29.04
CA ASP A 107 6.97 -7.94 29.42
C ASP A 107 8.32 -7.62 28.77
N GLY A 108 8.47 -6.38 28.27
CA GLY A 108 9.67 -5.96 27.54
C GLY A 108 9.79 -6.45 26.09
N GLU A 109 8.91 -7.34 25.62
CA GLU A 109 8.95 -7.89 24.25
C GLU A 109 7.90 -7.24 23.34
N PRO A 110 8.28 -6.32 22.42
CA PRO A 110 7.35 -5.71 21.49
C PRO A 110 7.07 -6.64 20.29
N THR A 111 6.05 -7.47 20.42
CA THR A 111 5.63 -8.45 19.39
C THR A 111 4.23 -8.19 18.85
N THR A 112 4.01 -8.65 17.62
CA THR A 112 2.69 -8.81 16.99
C THR A 112 2.43 -10.29 16.69
N ALA A 113 1.38 -10.87 17.28
CA ALA A 113 0.88 -12.18 16.89
C ALA A 113 -0.12 -12.01 15.74
N LEU A 114 0.11 -12.70 14.62
CA LEU A 114 -0.66 -12.51 13.40
C LEU A 114 -1.46 -13.76 13.03
N GLY A 115 -2.70 -13.57 12.61
CA GLY A 115 -3.60 -14.64 12.17
C GLY A 115 -4.72 -14.15 11.26
N GLY A 116 -5.80 -14.93 11.13
CA GLY A 116 -6.93 -14.67 10.22
C GLY A 116 -7.04 -15.65 9.05
N LEU A 117 -8.17 -15.64 8.35
CA LEU A 117 -8.45 -16.53 7.22
C LEU A 117 -7.90 -16.04 5.86
N ASP A 118 -7.56 -14.77 5.68
CA ASP A 118 -6.90 -14.28 4.45
C ASP A 118 -5.39 -14.58 4.47
N ALA A 119 -5.03 -15.85 4.26
CA ALA A 119 -3.63 -16.31 4.34
C ALA A 119 -2.65 -15.51 3.46
N GLN A 120 -3.10 -15.02 2.30
CA GLN A 120 -2.27 -14.18 1.43
C GLN A 120 -2.01 -12.80 2.04
N LEU A 121 -3.02 -12.19 2.64
CA LEU A 121 -2.87 -10.91 3.31
C LEU A 121 -2.10 -11.03 4.62
N VAL A 122 -2.31 -12.10 5.40
CA VAL A 122 -1.47 -12.45 6.56
C VAL A 122 0.00 -12.48 6.16
N ALA A 123 0.36 -13.21 5.11
CA ALA A 123 1.74 -13.28 4.64
C ALA A 123 2.29 -11.91 4.18
N ARG A 124 1.47 -11.06 3.57
CA ARG A 124 1.86 -9.69 3.18
C ARG A 124 2.09 -8.80 4.41
N VAL A 125 1.20 -8.82 5.39
CA VAL A 125 1.33 -8.04 6.63
C VAL A 125 2.57 -8.48 7.39
N HIS A 126 2.78 -9.79 7.54
CA HIS A 126 3.97 -10.36 8.17
C HIS A 126 5.25 -9.83 7.51
N ARG A 127 5.38 -9.96 6.18
CA ARG A 127 6.57 -9.51 5.46
C ARG A 127 6.84 -8.01 5.63
N ASN A 128 5.81 -7.18 5.52
CA ASN A 128 5.98 -5.73 5.62
C ASN A 128 6.35 -5.29 7.04
N LEU A 129 5.73 -5.86 8.07
CA LEU A 129 6.09 -5.58 9.46
C LEU A 129 7.52 -6.04 9.78
N THR A 130 7.91 -7.23 9.34
CA THR A 130 9.27 -7.76 9.51
C THR A 130 10.30 -6.87 8.80
N ALA A 131 10.02 -6.47 7.55
CA ALA A 131 10.89 -5.56 6.79
C ALA A 131 11.01 -4.18 7.44
N ALA A 132 9.99 -3.73 8.19
CA ALA A 132 10.03 -2.50 8.97
C ALA A 132 10.68 -2.66 10.36
N GLY A 133 11.24 -3.84 10.66
CA GLY A 133 11.99 -4.11 11.89
C GLY A 133 11.13 -4.51 13.09
N PHE A 134 9.89 -4.95 12.88
CA PHE A 134 9.02 -5.44 13.96
C PHE A 134 9.08 -6.97 14.09
N THR A 135 9.01 -7.45 15.33
CA THR A 135 8.91 -8.89 15.61
C THR A 135 7.48 -9.37 15.38
N VAL A 136 7.30 -10.28 14.43
CA VAL A 136 6.00 -10.88 14.11
C VAL A 136 6.06 -12.38 14.37
N THR A 137 5.07 -12.90 15.09
CA THR A 137 4.92 -14.33 15.34
C THR A 137 3.60 -14.82 14.75
N ASN A 138 3.49 -16.13 14.54
CA ASN A 138 2.18 -16.73 14.33
C ASN A 138 1.38 -16.63 15.62
N ALA A 139 0.14 -16.20 15.54
CA ALA A 139 -0.75 -16.19 16.69
C ALA A 139 -1.04 -17.63 17.14
N PRO A 140 -0.99 -17.93 18.46
CA PRO A 140 -1.40 -19.22 18.97
C PRO A 140 -2.92 -19.40 18.80
N SER A 141 -3.41 -20.64 18.87
CA SER A 141 -4.79 -21.01 18.49
C SER A 141 -5.87 -20.15 19.15
N GLU A 142 -5.63 -19.70 20.38
CA GLU A 142 -6.58 -18.97 21.21
C GLU A 142 -6.86 -17.56 20.68
N ILE A 143 -5.89 -16.96 19.97
CA ILE A 143 -5.97 -15.59 19.43
C ILE A 143 -5.63 -15.54 17.93
N ALA A 144 -5.66 -16.69 17.26
CA ALA A 144 -5.31 -16.79 15.85
C ALA A 144 -6.34 -16.16 14.90
N GLY A 145 -7.54 -15.84 15.38
CA GLY A 145 -8.60 -15.25 14.56
C GLY A 145 -8.99 -16.13 13.37
N THR A 146 -8.80 -17.46 13.42
CA THR A 146 -9.08 -18.39 12.32
C THR A 146 -10.48 -19.00 12.37
N ASN A 147 -11.28 -18.69 13.40
CA ASN A 147 -12.67 -19.12 13.47
C ASN A 147 -13.51 -18.37 12.41
N PRO A 148 -14.27 -19.05 11.52
CA PRO A 148 -15.14 -18.39 10.55
C PRO A 148 -16.19 -17.46 11.16
N ALA A 149 -16.60 -17.68 12.41
CA ALA A 149 -17.54 -16.81 13.14
C ALA A 149 -16.88 -15.54 13.70
N ASN A 150 -15.54 -15.45 13.71
CA ASN A 150 -14.85 -14.22 14.10
C ASN A 150 -15.27 -13.10 13.15
N ILE A 151 -15.70 -11.96 13.70
CA ILE A 151 -16.22 -10.83 12.92
C ILE A 151 -15.31 -10.42 11.76
N CYS A 152 -13.97 -10.48 11.91
CA CYS A 152 -13.05 -10.10 10.83
C CYS A 152 -13.13 -11.02 9.61
N ASN A 153 -13.67 -12.24 9.77
CA ASN A 153 -13.76 -13.28 8.74
C ASN A 153 -15.11 -13.35 8.01
N ILE A 154 -16.11 -12.57 8.43
CA ILE A 154 -17.47 -12.63 7.84
C ILE A 154 -17.48 -12.17 6.36
N GLY A 155 -16.52 -11.34 5.97
CA GLY A 155 -16.34 -10.92 4.58
C GLY A 155 -15.92 -12.06 3.63
N PRO A 156 -16.10 -11.89 2.31
CA PRO A 156 -15.98 -12.96 1.31
C PRO A 156 -14.55 -13.54 1.13
N HIS A 157 -13.52 -12.93 1.71
CA HIS A 157 -12.13 -13.39 1.62
C HIS A 157 -11.49 -13.72 2.97
N GLY A 158 -12.26 -13.66 4.06
CA GLY A 158 -11.70 -13.68 5.41
C GLY A 158 -10.98 -12.38 5.78
N GLY A 159 -10.51 -12.31 7.02
CA GLY A 159 -9.80 -11.17 7.57
C GLY A 159 -8.36 -11.49 7.98
N VAL A 160 -7.69 -10.46 8.49
CA VAL A 160 -6.42 -10.57 9.22
C VAL A 160 -6.63 -10.02 10.62
N GLN A 161 -6.19 -10.78 11.61
CA GLN A 161 -6.19 -10.37 13.01
C GLN A 161 -4.76 -10.03 13.43
N LEU A 162 -4.57 -8.83 13.98
CA LEU A 162 -3.31 -8.34 14.50
C LEU A 162 -3.40 -8.19 16.02
N GLU A 163 -2.77 -9.11 16.75
CA GLU A 163 -2.65 -9.07 18.21
C GLU A 163 -1.38 -8.32 18.60
N MET A 164 -1.51 -7.11 19.12
CA MET A 164 -0.38 -6.26 19.48
C MET A 164 -0.08 -6.37 20.98
N SER A 165 1.14 -6.76 21.35
CA SER A 165 1.53 -6.88 22.76
C SER A 165 1.40 -5.56 23.52
N ARG A 166 1.27 -5.63 24.85
CA ARG A 166 1.22 -4.44 25.71
C ARG A 166 2.46 -3.57 25.52
N THR A 167 3.64 -4.19 25.48
CA THR A 167 4.92 -3.52 25.27
C THR A 167 4.92 -2.74 23.95
N LEU A 168 4.51 -3.38 22.85
CA LEU A 168 4.41 -2.72 21.55
C LEU A 168 3.43 -1.55 21.59
N ARG A 169 2.23 -1.73 22.13
CA ARG A 169 1.19 -0.69 22.17
C ARG A 169 1.61 0.50 23.03
N ARG A 170 2.31 0.31 24.14
CA ARG A 170 2.88 1.41 24.94
C ARG A 170 3.87 2.24 24.15
N SER A 171 4.76 1.59 23.39
CA SER A 171 5.78 2.26 22.57
C SER A 171 5.20 3.17 21.46
N PHE A 172 3.90 3.09 21.19
CA PHE A 172 3.21 3.96 20.24
C PHE A 172 2.94 5.37 20.78
N PHE A 173 3.07 5.57 22.09
CA PHE A 173 2.76 6.82 22.76
C PHE A 173 4.01 7.45 23.39
N PRO A 174 4.16 8.78 23.38
CA PRO A 174 5.33 9.45 23.93
C PRO A 174 5.57 9.08 25.39
N GLY A 175 6.82 8.72 25.73
CA GLY A 175 7.19 8.34 27.09
C GLY A 175 6.46 7.11 27.63
N ASP A 176 5.94 6.25 26.74
CA ASP A 176 5.09 5.10 27.07
C ASP A 176 3.77 5.48 27.80
N ASP A 177 3.42 6.77 27.81
CA ASP A 177 2.18 7.27 28.39
C ASP A 177 1.00 7.11 27.42
N TRP A 178 0.33 5.98 27.54
CA TRP A 178 -0.89 5.65 26.81
C TRP A 178 -2.19 6.06 27.53
N SER A 179 -2.12 6.99 28.49
CA SER A 179 -3.30 7.53 29.16
C SER A 179 -4.26 8.17 28.15
N ARG A 180 -5.56 8.17 28.45
CA ARG A 180 -6.57 8.70 27.54
C ARG A 180 -6.30 10.16 27.10
N PRO A 181 -5.86 11.08 27.98
CA PRO A 181 -5.50 12.44 27.55
C PRO A 181 -4.39 12.48 26.48
N VAL A 182 -3.33 11.68 26.62
CA VAL A 182 -2.27 11.61 25.59
C VAL A 182 -2.82 11.03 24.29
N ARG A 183 -3.66 10.00 24.37
CA ARG A 183 -4.27 9.38 23.19
C ARG A 183 -5.16 10.33 22.41
N GLU A 184 -6.01 11.09 23.09
CA GLU A 184 -6.94 12.07 22.49
C GLU A 184 -6.24 13.35 22.03
N SER A 185 -5.03 13.67 22.54
CA SER A 185 -4.23 14.79 22.03
C SER A 185 -3.73 14.60 20.60
N GLY A 186 -3.75 13.36 20.09
CA GLY A 186 -3.20 12.98 18.79
C GLY A 186 -1.69 12.68 18.81
N ALA A 187 -1.01 12.81 19.94
CA ALA A 187 0.42 12.56 20.05
C ALA A 187 0.76 11.07 19.85
N ARG A 188 1.66 10.77 18.92
CA ARG A 188 2.12 9.42 18.57
C ARG A 188 3.64 9.40 18.34
N THR A 189 4.29 8.27 18.58
CA THR A 189 5.72 8.09 18.32
C THR A 189 6.01 7.76 16.86
N GLU A 190 7.28 7.85 16.46
CA GLU A 190 7.74 7.33 15.16
C GLU A 190 7.43 5.83 14.99
N THR A 191 7.56 5.05 16.07
CA THR A 191 7.24 3.61 16.07
C THR A 191 5.79 3.36 15.66
N PHE A 192 4.84 4.16 16.13
CA PHE A 192 3.43 4.07 15.73
C PHE A 192 3.27 4.27 14.22
N TYR A 193 3.82 5.36 13.67
CA TYR A 193 3.70 5.68 12.25
C TYR A 193 4.44 4.68 11.36
N ARG A 194 5.59 4.17 11.80
CA ARG A 194 6.34 3.12 11.10
C ARG A 194 5.53 1.82 11.06
N TYR A 195 4.90 1.44 12.17
CA TYR A 195 4.04 0.26 12.24
C TYR A 195 2.82 0.41 11.32
N ALA A 196 2.10 1.52 11.44
CA ALA A 196 0.94 1.79 10.59
C ALA A 196 1.29 1.82 9.09
N THR A 197 2.46 2.38 8.73
CA THR A 197 2.95 2.41 7.35
C THR A 197 3.27 1.02 6.83
N ALA A 198 3.87 0.16 7.65
CA ALA A 198 4.14 -1.22 7.28
C ALA A 198 2.85 -2.03 7.07
N VAL A 199 1.84 -1.86 7.93
CA VAL A 199 0.52 -2.47 7.72
C VAL A 199 -0.15 -1.90 6.45
N LYS A 200 -0.08 -0.58 6.24
CA LYS A 200 -0.55 0.10 5.01
C LYS A 200 0.08 -0.48 3.76
N ALA A 201 1.37 -0.80 3.76
CA ALA A 201 2.06 -1.38 2.61
C ALA A 201 1.54 -2.78 2.22
N ALA A 202 0.92 -3.52 3.16
CA ALA A 202 0.37 -4.84 2.88
C ALA A 202 -0.89 -4.83 1.98
N TYR A 203 -1.58 -3.69 1.88
CA TYR A 203 -2.73 -3.48 0.99
C TYR A 203 -2.55 -2.31 0.02
N GLY A 204 -1.75 -1.32 0.40
CA GLY A 204 -1.27 -0.23 -0.42
C GLY A 204 -0.13 -0.71 -1.29
N GLY A 205 -0.44 -1.49 -2.33
CA GLY A 205 0.63 -2.05 -3.13
C GLY A 205 0.19 -2.88 -4.32
N GLN A 206 -1.09 -2.97 -4.69
CA GLN A 206 -1.50 -3.60 -5.94
C GLN A 206 -2.72 -2.89 -6.51
N ALA A 207 -2.48 -1.96 -7.44
CA ALA A 207 -3.51 -1.44 -8.32
C ALA A 207 -3.86 -2.52 -9.35
N LEU A 208 -5.13 -2.94 -9.36
CA LEU A 208 -5.68 -3.86 -10.35
C LEU A 208 -6.35 -3.07 -11.46
N VAL A 209 -5.93 -3.31 -12.70
CA VAL A 209 -6.43 -2.65 -13.91
C VAL A 209 -7.13 -3.70 -14.77
N SER A 210 -8.45 -3.58 -14.88
CA SER A 210 -9.25 -4.45 -15.74
C SER A 210 -9.12 -4.05 -17.22
N MET A 211 -8.53 -4.95 -18.01
CA MET A 211 -8.48 -4.84 -19.47
C MET A 211 -9.63 -5.66 -20.07
N GLY A 212 -10.85 -5.12 -19.97
CA GLY A 212 -12.07 -5.73 -20.52
C GLY A 212 -12.31 -5.48 -22.01
N THR A 213 -11.45 -4.70 -22.68
CA THR A 213 -11.56 -4.38 -24.10
C THR A 213 -10.18 -4.45 -24.75
N ILE A 214 -10.09 -5.15 -25.88
CA ILE A 214 -8.85 -5.27 -26.65
C ILE A 214 -8.50 -3.92 -27.31
N ASN A 215 -7.22 -3.66 -27.55
CA ASN A 215 -6.73 -2.46 -28.24
C ASN A 215 -7.18 -1.11 -27.63
N VAL A 216 -7.47 -1.07 -26.32
CA VAL A 216 -7.76 0.18 -25.61
C VAL A 216 -6.79 0.34 -24.44
N SER A 217 -6.12 1.49 -24.38
CA SER A 217 -5.18 1.78 -23.29
C SER A 217 -5.91 2.03 -21.99
N ARG A 218 -5.32 1.61 -20.87
CA ARG A 218 -5.67 2.03 -19.51
C ARG A 218 -4.45 2.74 -18.94
N TYR A 219 -4.60 4.03 -18.65
CA TYR A 219 -3.55 4.86 -18.06
C TYR A 219 -3.85 5.12 -16.59
N ALA A 220 -2.82 5.04 -15.74
CA ALA A 220 -2.85 5.51 -14.36
C ALA A 220 -1.66 6.44 -14.19
N LEU A 221 -1.92 7.74 -14.08
CA LEU A 221 -0.92 8.80 -14.22
C LEU A 221 -0.97 9.76 -13.04
N ILE A 222 0.20 10.29 -12.69
CA ILE A 222 0.37 11.40 -11.76
C ILE A 222 1.27 12.46 -12.41
N PRO A 223 1.13 13.75 -12.04
CA PRO A 223 2.06 14.78 -12.50
C PRO A 223 3.51 14.39 -12.20
N ALA A 224 4.39 14.48 -13.19
CA ALA A 224 5.81 14.24 -12.96
C ALA A 224 6.43 15.45 -12.24
N PRO A 225 7.36 15.23 -11.29
CA PRO A 225 8.02 16.32 -10.58
C PRO A 225 8.99 17.11 -11.48
N SER A 226 9.45 16.51 -12.58
CA SER A 226 10.37 17.14 -13.54
C SER A 226 10.31 16.41 -14.90
N ALA A 227 10.99 16.96 -15.92
CA ALA A 227 11.14 16.31 -17.23
C ALA A 227 12.06 15.08 -17.19
N ASP A 228 12.97 15.04 -16.22
CA ASP A 228 13.83 13.91 -15.92
C ASP A 228 13.21 13.11 -14.77
N ILE A 229 13.10 11.80 -14.97
CA ILE A 229 12.44 10.90 -14.03
C ILE A 229 13.26 9.63 -13.89
N ASP A 230 13.12 9.01 -12.73
CA ASP A 230 13.57 7.64 -12.48
C ASP A 230 12.47 6.95 -11.69
N MET A 231 11.80 5.98 -12.29
CA MET A 231 10.64 5.32 -11.71
C MET A 231 10.77 3.81 -11.76
N LYS A 232 10.37 3.14 -10.68
CA LYS A 232 10.31 1.68 -10.56
C LYS A 232 8.94 1.26 -10.05
N MET A 233 8.39 0.19 -10.64
CA MET A 233 7.18 -0.49 -10.16
C MET A 233 7.32 -2.00 -10.34
N THR A 234 6.53 -2.78 -9.61
CA THR A 234 6.31 -4.19 -9.95
C THR A 234 5.00 -4.39 -10.70
N VAL A 235 4.99 -5.33 -11.65
CA VAL A 235 3.95 -5.51 -12.67
C VAL A 235 3.66 -7.00 -12.91
N GLY A 236 2.48 -7.33 -13.42
CA GLY A 236 2.13 -8.70 -13.83
C GLY A 236 0.69 -8.79 -14.33
N THR A 237 0.31 -9.95 -14.88
CA THR A 237 -1.07 -10.22 -15.31
C THR A 237 -1.59 -11.56 -14.77
N ASP A 238 -2.91 -11.73 -14.75
CA ASP A 238 -3.59 -12.89 -14.18
C ASP A 238 -3.83 -14.03 -15.18
N ARG A 239 -3.40 -13.88 -16.45
CA ARG A 239 -3.71 -14.80 -17.55
C ARG A 239 -2.59 -14.88 -18.57
N TYR A 240 -2.45 -16.03 -19.22
CA TYR A 240 -1.59 -16.15 -20.39
C TYR A 240 -2.11 -15.30 -21.56
N ALA A 241 -1.17 -14.80 -22.36
CA ALA A 241 -1.48 -14.20 -23.66
C ALA A 241 -2.04 -15.26 -24.61
N SER A 242 -3.12 -14.92 -25.34
CA SER A 242 -3.75 -15.80 -26.33
C SER A 242 -4.14 -14.98 -27.55
N GLY A 243 -3.75 -15.44 -28.74
CA GLY A 243 -3.88 -14.72 -30.02
C GLY A 243 -2.97 -13.49 -30.17
N GLY A 244 -2.73 -12.76 -29.08
CA GLY A 244 -1.89 -11.57 -29.05
C GLY A 244 -1.24 -11.36 -27.69
N SER A 245 -0.13 -10.62 -27.70
CA SER A 245 0.61 -10.26 -26.49
C SER A 245 -0.18 -9.32 -25.59
N GLN A 246 0.19 -9.32 -24.31
CA GLN A 246 -0.28 -8.36 -23.31
C GLN A 246 0.85 -7.36 -23.02
N PHE A 247 0.54 -6.07 -22.91
CA PHE A 247 1.56 -5.02 -22.77
C PHE A 247 1.33 -4.18 -21.53
N LEU A 248 2.35 -4.14 -20.66
CA LEU A 248 2.39 -3.29 -19.46
C LEU A 248 3.61 -2.36 -19.59
N ALA A 249 3.42 -1.06 -19.44
CA ALA A 249 4.49 -0.07 -19.60
C ALA A 249 4.53 0.97 -18.48
N LEU A 250 5.74 1.34 -18.06
CA LEU A 250 5.97 2.61 -17.37
C LEU A 250 5.95 3.74 -18.39
N VAL A 251 5.34 4.86 -18.01
CA VAL A 251 5.09 6.00 -18.88
C VAL A 251 5.82 7.21 -18.33
N GLY A 252 6.51 7.94 -19.20
CA GLY A 252 7.19 9.20 -18.87
C GLY A 252 7.00 10.25 -19.96
N ARG A 253 7.13 11.53 -19.60
CA ARG A 253 6.83 12.68 -20.48
C ARG A 253 5.48 12.55 -21.19
N TYR A 254 4.48 12.04 -20.47
CA TYR A 254 3.12 11.93 -21.01
C TYR A 254 2.51 13.33 -21.10
N ALA A 255 2.32 13.83 -22.32
CA ALA A 255 1.54 15.03 -22.56
C ALA A 255 0.06 14.69 -22.76
N ASP A 256 -0.20 13.65 -23.56
CA ASP A 256 -1.54 13.14 -23.86
C ASP A 256 -1.45 11.69 -24.40
N ALA A 257 -2.59 11.10 -24.76
CA ALA A 257 -2.67 9.72 -25.26
C ALA A 257 -1.94 9.48 -26.60
N SER A 258 -1.50 10.53 -27.28
CA SER A 258 -0.79 10.53 -28.55
C SER A 258 0.70 10.82 -28.39
N ASN A 259 1.15 11.30 -27.21
CA ASN A 259 2.50 11.81 -26.98
C ASN A 259 3.06 11.34 -25.63
N ALA A 260 3.93 10.32 -25.65
CA ALA A 260 4.59 9.78 -24.44
C ALA A 260 5.82 8.91 -24.77
N TYR A 261 6.72 8.73 -23.80
CA TYR A 261 7.68 7.63 -23.81
C TYR A 261 7.24 6.46 -22.95
N LEU A 262 7.61 5.25 -23.36
CA LEU A 262 7.21 4.00 -22.72
C LEU A 262 8.42 3.08 -22.53
N ALA A 263 8.62 2.59 -21.31
CA ALA A 263 9.36 1.35 -21.08
C ALA A 263 8.34 0.22 -20.93
N ARG A 264 8.30 -0.70 -21.89
CA ARG A 264 7.22 -1.68 -22.04
C ARG A 264 7.74 -3.10 -21.85
N LEU A 265 7.09 -3.84 -20.96
CA LEU A 265 7.12 -5.30 -20.95
C LEU A 265 6.03 -5.84 -21.86
N GLU A 266 6.44 -6.72 -22.76
CA GLU A 266 5.58 -7.56 -23.57
C GLU A 266 5.55 -8.97 -22.96
N PHE A 267 4.36 -9.43 -22.60
CA PHE A 267 4.09 -10.84 -22.29
C PHE A 267 3.52 -11.50 -23.55
N ASN A 268 4.36 -12.22 -24.29
CA ASN A 268 3.94 -12.81 -25.56
C ASN A 268 3.20 -14.15 -25.38
N THR A 269 2.60 -14.65 -26.47
CA THR A 269 1.86 -15.92 -26.47
C THR A 269 2.73 -17.15 -26.20
N GLY A 270 4.04 -17.06 -26.48
CA GLY A 270 5.06 -18.05 -26.12
C GLY A 270 5.55 -17.94 -24.67
N ARG A 271 4.95 -17.07 -23.85
CA ARG A 271 5.29 -16.79 -22.44
C ARG A 271 6.63 -16.07 -22.24
N ALA A 272 7.35 -15.67 -23.29
CA ALA A 272 8.54 -14.87 -23.12
C ALA A 272 8.17 -13.45 -22.67
N VAL A 273 9.00 -12.88 -21.79
CA VAL A 273 8.91 -11.48 -21.38
C VAL A 273 9.98 -10.68 -22.11
N ASN A 274 9.56 -9.73 -22.94
CA ASN A 274 10.47 -8.87 -23.68
C ASN A 274 10.40 -7.42 -23.19
N LEU A 275 11.54 -6.75 -23.09
CA LEU A 275 11.64 -5.34 -22.74
C LEU A 275 11.86 -4.49 -23.99
N THR A 276 11.11 -3.40 -24.12
CA THR A 276 11.24 -2.43 -25.23
C THR A 276 11.16 -1.00 -24.71
N LEU A 277 11.94 -0.10 -25.28
CA LEU A 277 11.72 1.34 -25.17
C LEU A 277 10.93 1.82 -26.39
N ARG A 278 9.93 2.66 -26.20
CA ARG A 278 9.04 3.11 -27.28
C ARG A 278 8.70 4.58 -27.11
N LYS A 279 8.40 5.23 -28.23
CA LYS A 279 7.80 6.56 -28.28
C LYS A 279 6.43 6.46 -28.91
N ARG A 280 5.46 7.18 -28.35
CA ARG A 280 4.23 7.56 -29.04
C ARG A 280 4.34 9.04 -29.39
N LEU A 281 4.23 9.37 -30.67
CA LEU A 281 4.28 10.75 -31.16
C LEU A 281 3.16 10.93 -32.19
N ALA A 282 2.30 11.93 -31.97
CA ALA A 282 1.12 12.18 -32.80
C ALA A 282 0.26 10.91 -33.03
N GLY A 283 0.19 10.03 -32.02
CA GLY A 283 -0.64 8.82 -32.05
C GLY A 283 0.05 7.57 -32.61
N THR A 284 1.21 7.69 -33.25
CA THR A 284 1.98 6.55 -33.78
C THR A 284 2.99 6.06 -32.75
N GLU A 285 2.98 4.74 -32.46
CA GLU A 285 3.90 4.11 -31.51
C GLU A 285 5.09 3.45 -32.23
N THR A 286 6.30 3.96 -32.00
CA THR A 286 7.56 3.52 -32.63
C THR A 286 8.45 2.82 -31.61
N LEU A 287 9.07 1.70 -32.00
CA LEU A 287 10.14 1.06 -31.22
C LEU A 287 11.39 1.94 -31.24
N LEU A 288 11.98 2.19 -30.08
CA LEU A 288 13.29 2.82 -29.95
C LEU A 288 14.30 1.73 -29.59
N GLY A 289 15.34 1.56 -30.42
CA GLY A 289 16.34 0.52 -30.21
C GLY A 289 15.84 -0.87 -30.62
N ILE A 290 15.94 -1.85 -29.71
CA ILE A 290 15.66 -3.26 -29.99
C ILE A 290 14.55 -3.82 -29.08
N THR A 291 14.04 -5.00 -29.43
CA THR A 291 13.29 -5.85 -28.50
C THR A 291 14.29 -6.69 -27.71
N TYR A 292 14.49 -6.35 -26.44
CA TYR A 292 15.43 -7.04 -25.55
C TYR A 292 14.79 -8.30 -24.96
N PRO A 293 15.32 -9.51 -25.26
CA PRO A 293 14.84 -10.74 -24.63
C PRO A 293 15.37 -10.81 -23.20
N THR A 294 14.48 -10.69 -22.21
CA THR A 294 14.91 -10.68 -20.80
C THR A 294 15.36 -12.05 -20.29
N GLY A 295 15.03 -13.13 -21.01
CA GLY A 295 15.17 -14.52 -20.54
C GLY A 295 14.12 -14.92 -19.50
N LEU A 296 13.26 -14.01 -19.08
CA LEU A 296 12.20 -14.28 -18.11
C LEU A 296 11.00 -14.96 -18.77
N THR A 297 10.32 -15.81 -17.99
CA THR A 297 9.11 -16.52 -18.41
C THR A 297 7.91 -16.01 -17.62
N HIS A 298 6.83 -15.69 -18.33
CA HIS A 298 5.57 -15.28 -17.78
C HIS A 298 4.74 -16.48 -17.29
N SER A 299 4.23 -16.38 -16.06
CA SER A 299 3.08 -17.17 -15.61
C SER A 299 2.09 -16.27 -14.86
N PRO A 300 0.78 -16.56 -14.92
CA PRO A 300 -0.25 -15.82 -14.19
C PRO A 300 0.12 -15.56 -12.73
N GLY A 301 0.05 -14.29 -12.32
CA GLY A 301 0.38 -13.87 -10.95
C GLY A 301 1.88 -13.68 -10.68
N THR A 302 2.78 -14.09 -11.59
CA THR A 302 4.21 -13.77 -11.47
C THR A 302 4.42 -12.27 -11.54
N ARG A 303 5.30 -11.76 -10.68
CA ARG A 303 5.59 -10.34 -10.53
C ARG A 303 6.96 -10.03 -11.13
N PHE A 304 7.01 -8.97 -11.94
CA PHE A 304 8.22 -8.47 -12.57
C PHE A 304 8.48 -7.04 -12.10
N ALA A 305 9.70 -6.74 -11.70
CA ALA A 305 10.12 -5.36 -11.50
C ALA A 305 10.51 -4.74 -12.85
N LEU A 306 10.12 -3.49 -13.05
CA LEU A 306 10.45 -2.68 -14.21
C LEU A 306 10.93 -1.32 -13.71
N ARG A 307 12.07 -0.86 -14.21
CA ARG A 307 12.61 0.48 -13.94
C ARG A 307 12.77 1.24 -15.25
N PHE A 308 12.36 2.50 -15.26
CA PHE A 308 12.44 3.41 -16.39
C PHE A 308 13.04 4.74 -15.95
N GLN A 309 14.12 5.15 -16.61
CA GLN A 309 14.79 6.43 -16.39
C GLN A 309 14.77 7.26 -17.67
N ILE A 310 14.48 8.55 -17.53
CA ILE A 310 14.67 9.57 -18.55
C ILE A 310 15.58 10.64 -17.94
N ALA A 311 16.74 10.86 -18.55
CA ALA A 311 17.70 11.89 -18.15
C ALA A 311 18.15 12.68 -19.39
N GLY A 312 17.71 13.93 -19.51
CA GLY A 312 17.90 14.72 -20.73
C GLY A 312 17.26 14.04 -21.94
N SER A 313 18.07 13.60 -22.91
CA SER A 313 17.64 12.85 -24.10
C SER A 313 17.86 11.34 -24.00
N THR A 314 18.43 10.85 -22.88
CA THR A 314 18.73 9.43 -22.68
C THR A 314 17.58 8.74 -21.98
N LEU A 315 17.09 7.65 -22.57
CA LEU A 315 16.06 6.77 -22.03
C LEU A 315 16.68 5.42 -21.71
N ARG A 316 16.46 4.93 -20.49
CA ARG A 316 17.02 3.67 -20.01
C ARG A 316 15.96 2.81 -19.34
N ALA A 317 16.00 1.50 -19.58
CA ALA A 317 15.12 0.57 -18.91
C ALA A 317 15.80 -0.75 -18.57
N LYS A 318 15.29 -1.40 -17.52
CA LYS A 318 15.66 -2.76 -17.13
C LYS A 318 14.51 -3.43 -16.40
N ALA A 319 14.45 -4.76 -16.52
CA ALA A 319 13.44 -5.60 -15.90
C ALA A 319 14.04 -6.89 -15.33
N TRP A 320 13.43 -7.37 -14.25
CA TRP A 320 13.83 -8.59 -13.54
C TRP A 320 12.62 -9.19 -12.80
N LEU A 321 12.76 -10.39 -12.23
CA LEU A 321 11.73 -10.93 -11.33
C LEU A 321 11.62 -10.03 -10.08
N ALA A 322 10.42 -9.74 -9.62
CA ALA A 322 10.22 -8.81 -8.50
C ALA A 322 10.95 -9.24 -7.21
N GLU A 323 11.05 -10.55 -6.98
CA GLU A 323 11.77 -11.14 -5.84
C GLU A 323 13.28 -11.29 -6.08
N GLY A 324 13.75 -10.97 -7.28
CA GLY A 324 15.15 -11.06 -7.66
C GLY A 324 15.94 -9.78 -7.37
N ILE A 325 17.26 -9.88 -7.56
CA ILE A 325 18.18 -8.76 -7.42
C ILE A 325 18.07 -7.84 -8.65
N GLU A 326 18.01 -6.53 -8.42
CA GLU A 326 18.03 -5.54 -9.49
C GLU A 326 19.34 -5.64 -10.30
N PRO A 327 19.29 -5.80 -11.64
CA PRO A 327 20.50 -5.83 -12.46
C PRO A 327 21.31 -4.54 -12.32
N THR A 328 22.63 -4.66 -12.19
CA THR A 328 23.53 -3.51 -12.09
C THR A 328 23.57 -2.71 -13.40
N ALA A 329 23.67 -3.40 -14.54
CA ALA A 329 23.65 -2.80 -15.86
C ALA A 329 22.23 -2.47 -16.36
N TRP A 330 22.11 -1.41 -17.16
CA TRP A 330 20.90 -1.14 -17.94
C TRP A 330 20.79 -2.15 -19.10
N GLN A 331 19.60 -2.71 -19.30
CA GLN A 331 19.33 -3.67 -20.38
C GLN A 331 18.99 -2.98 -21.70
N GLN A 332 18.44 -1.76 -21.62
CA GLN A 332 18.14 -0.90 -22.76
C GLN A 332 18.60 0.53 -22.45
N GLU A 333 19.20 1.16 -23.45
CA GLU A 333 19.60 2.56 -23.44
C GLU A 333 19.49 3.11 -24.86
N VAL A 334 18.74 4.20 -25.03
CA VAL A 334 18.58 4.90 -26.32
C VAL A 334 18.57 6.41 -26.11
N THR A 335 18.91 7.15 -27.17
CA THR A 335 18.80 8.61 -27.20
C THR A 335 17.64 9.02 -28.10
N ASP A 336 16.72 9.84 -27.61
CA ASP A 336 15.63 10.44 -28.39
C ASP A 336 15.31 11.85 -27.88
N THR A 337 15.02 12.77 -28.80
CA THR A 337 14.80 14.20 -28.51
C THR A 337 13.40 14.70 -28.88
N SER A 338 12.48 13.82 -29.26
CA SER A 338 11.16 14.23 -29.75
C SER A 338 10.22 14.75 -28.67
N LEU A 339 10.37 14.31 -27.41
CA LEU A 339 9.59 14.81 -26.29
C LEU A 339 10.56 15.29 -25.20
N THR A 340 10.59 16.59 -24.91
CA THR A 340 11.56 17.20 -23.98
C THR A 340 10.91 17.83 -22.75
N ALA A 341 9.64 18.23 -22.85
CA ALA A 341 8.92 18.83 -21.74
C ALA A 341 8.56 17.81 -20.65
N ALA A 342 8.43 18.31 -19.42
CA ALA A 342 7.78 17.57 -18.35
C ALA A 342 6.32 17.29 -18.72
N GLY A 343 5.78 16.20 -18.15
CA GLY A 343 4.40 15.81 -18.34
C GLY A 343 3.92 15.02 -17.13
N SER A 344 3.11 13.99 -17.36
CA SER A 344 2.81 12.99 -16.34
C SER A 344 3.73 11.78 -16.43
N LEU A 345 3.83 11.05 -15.32
CA LEU A 345 4.44 9.72 -15.26
C LEU A 345 3.44 8.72 -14.69
N GLY A 346 3.66 7.42 -14.92
CA GLY A 346 2.83 6.38 -14.34
C GLY A 346 2.84 5.08 -15.13
N ALA A 347 1.69 4.44 -15.24
CA ALA A 347 1.55 3.12 -15.85
C ALA A 347 0.54 3.11 -16.99
N ARG A 348 0.78 2.21 -17.96
CA ARG A 348 -0.13 1.89 -19.05
C ARG A 348 -0.30 0.39 -19.17
N SER A 349 -1.54 -0.08 -19.25
CA SER A 349 -1.89 -1.45 -19.62
C SER A 349 -2.69 -1.47 -20.92
N ILE A 350 -2.37 -2.39 -21.83
CA ILE A 350 -3.14 -2.60 -23.06
C ILE A 350 -3.00 -4.05 -23.56
N LEU A 351 -4.07 -4.58 -24.16
CA LEU A 351 -4.06 -5.86 -24.88
C LEU A 351 -3.87 -5.61 -26.38
N SER A 352 -3.11 -6.50 -27.05
CA SER A 352 -3.00 -6.52 -28.50
C SER A 352 -4.37 -6.55 -29.17
N SER A 353 -4.50 -5.92 -30.35
CA SER A 353 -5.67 -6.06 -31.21
C SER A 353 -5.92 -7.50 -31.68
N SER A 354 -4.89 -8.35 -31.65
CA SER A 354 -4.99 -9.78 -31.98
C SER A 354 -5.39 -10.68 -30.80
N THR A 355 -5.73 -10.12 -29.63
CA THR A 355 -6.08 -10.92 -28.45
C THR A 355 -7.37 -11.72 -28.67
N THR A 356 -7.31 -13.04 -28.46
CA THR A 356 -8.45 -13.96 -28.58
C THR A 356 -8.83 -14.65 -27.27
N GLY A 357 -8.06 -14.43 -26.20
CA GLY A 357 -8.32 -15.00 -24.88
C GLY A 357 -9.52 -14.38 -24.15
N THR A 358 -10.04 -15.08 -23.13
CA THR A 358 -11.16 -14.61 -22.31
C THR A 358 -10.82 -13.34 -21.53
N LEU A 359 -11.71 -12.35 -21.62
CA LEU A 359 -11.63 -11.07 -20.92
C LEU A 359 -12.47 -11.07 -19.62
N PRO A 360 -12.20 -10.16 -18.67
CA PRO A 360 -11.06 -9.24 -18.65
C PRO A 360 -9.74 -9.97 -18.33
N VAL A 361 -8.64 -9.42 -18.84
CA VAL A 361 -7.31 -9.68 -18.27
C VAL A 361 -7.05 -8.62 -17.21
N ILE A 362 -6.63 -9.02 -16.02
CA ILE A 362 -6.31 -8.11 -14.93
C ILE A 362 -4.80 -7.87 -14.92
N ALA A 363 -4.39 -6.63 -15.20
CA ALA A 363 -3.04 -6.17 -14.94
C ALA A 363 -2.92 -5.72 -13.48
N SER A 364 -1.80 -6.04 -12.84
CA SER A 364 -1.52 -5.67 -11.46
C SER A 364 -0.25 -4.81 -11.40
N TRP A 365 -0.32 -3.67 -10.71
CA TRP A 365 0.75 -2.67 -10.60
C TRP A 365 1.01 -2.32 -9.14
N ALA A 366 2.25 -2.13 -8.74
CA ALA A 366 2.61 -2.06 -7.32
C ALA A 366 3.88 -1.25 -7.10
N GLU A 367 4.12 -0.87 -5.84
CA GLU A 367 5.44 -0.44 -5.33
C GLU A 367 6.07 0.68 -6.17
N LEU A 368 5.28 1.68 -6.54
CA LEU A 368 5.80 2.87 -7.20
C LEU A 368 6.83 3.55 -6.30
N SER A 369 8.06 3.62 -6.80
CA SER A 369 9.18 4.29 -6.15
C SER A 369 9.95 5.11 -7.18
N THR A 370 10.67 6.12 -6.71
CA THR A 370 11.55 6.97 -7.52
C THR A 370 13.00 6.83 -7.06
N PRO A 371 13.73 5.76 -7.46
CA PRO A 371 15.02 5.40 -6.88
C PRO A 371 16.12 6.46 -7.10
N GLY A 372 15.97 7.27 -8.14
CA GLY A 372 16.86 8.39 -8.47
C GLY A 372 16.19 9.76 -8.31
N GLY A 373 15.06 9.85 -7.61
CA GLY A 373 14.39 11.13 -7.35
C GLY A 373 15.36 12.08 -6.65
N GLY A 374 15.54 13.28 -7.22
CA GLY A 374 16.40 14.30 -6.64
C GLY A 374 16.09 14.53 -5.17
N GLN A 375 17.12 14.60 -4.35
CA GLN A 375 17.00 14.90 -2.93
C GLN A 375 16.27 16.23 -2.77
N THR A 376 15.11 16.22 -2.11
CA THR A 376 14.38 17.43 -1.80
C THR A 376 15.03 18.09 -0.59
N PHE A 377 15.45 19.33 -0.75
CA PHE A 377 15.96 20.13 0.36
C PHE A 377 14.94 21.22 0.69
N ALA A 378 14.54 21.29 1.97
CA ALA A 378 13.88 22.47 2.48
C ALA A 378 14.94 23.58 2.64
N VAL A 379 14.89 24.57 1.75
CA VAL A 379 15.79 25.73 1.85
C VAL A 379 15.10 26.80 2.70
N ALA A 380 15.71 27.17 3.83
CA ALA A 380 15.30 28.34 4.59
C ALA A 380 15.61 29.59 3.74
N ARG A 381 14.55 30.24 3.22
CA ARG A 381 14.66 31.35 2.25
C ARG A 381 15.09 32.68 2.88
N ALA A 382 15.05 32.76 4.21
CA ALA A 382 15.51 33.89 4.98
C ALA A 382 16.11 33.38 6.30
N VAL A 383 17.31 33.87 6.61
CA VAL A 383 17.94 33.72 7.93
C VAL A 383 18.19 35.15 8.42
N ASN A 384 17.90 35.41 9.69
CA ASN A 384 18.10 36.72 10.32
C ASN A 384 17.32 37.88 9.67
N GLY A 385 16.12 37.62 9.13
CA GLY A 385 15.25 38.67 8.57
C GLY A 385 15.64 39.21 7.18
N VAL A 386 16.66 38.62 6.53
CA VAL A 386 17.08 39.01 5.18
C VAL A 386 16.39 38.11 4.15
N THR A 387 15.53 38.70 3.32
CA THR A 387 14.85 38.01 2.20
C THR A 387 15.49 38.41 0.87
N LYS A 388 15.96 37.44 0.07
CA LYS A 388 16.40 37.68 -1.31
C LYS A 388 15.48 36.96 -2.32
N PRO A 389 14.87 37.66 -3.28
CA PRO A 389 14.11 37.02 -4.36
C PRO A 389 15.06 36.33 -5.34
N HIS A 390 14.75 35.08 -5.73
CA HIS A 390 15.44 34.37 -6.81
C HIS A 390 14.47 34.16 -7.97
N ALA A 391 14.90 34.49 -9.18
CA ALA A 391 14.11 34.23 -10.38
C ALA A 391 13.94 32.73 -10.63
N ALA A 392 12.84 32.34 -11.29
CA ALA A 392 12.67 30.97 -11.76
C ALA A 392 13.85 30.57 -12.65
N GLY A 393 14.40 29.37 -12.44
CA GLY A 393 15.59 28.88 -13.16
C GLY A 393 16.94 29.35 -12.61
N ALA A 394 16.98 30.13 -11.52
CA ALA A 394 18.24 30.49 -10.87
C ALA A 394 19.01 29.24 -10.39
N PRO A 395 20.31 29.11 -10.71
CA PRO A 395 21.13 28.00 -10.23
C PRO A 395 21.22 27.98 -8.70
N VAL A 396 20.87 26.85 -8.09
CA VAL A 396 21.06 26.61 -6.65
C VAL A 396 22.18 25.59 -6.46
N ARG A 397 23.12 25.89 -5.56
CA ARG A 397 24.21 24.99 -5.16
C ARG A 397 24.25 24.90 -3.65
N LEU A 398 24.65 23.75 -3.11
CA LEU A 398 24.93 23.60 -1.69
C LEU A 398 26.22 24.35 -1.35
N ALA A 399 26.21 25.16 -0.28
CA ALA A 399 27.43 25.80 0.23
C ALA A 399 28.46 24.76 0.70
N HIS A 400 27.96 23.62 1.21
CA HIS A 400 28.74 22.44 1.55
C HIS A 400 28.09 21.22 0.87
N PRO A 401 28.68 20.71 -0.24
CA PRO A 401 28.19 19.50 -0.88
C PRO A 401 28.22 18.33 0.10
N ALA A 402 27.21 17.45 0.06
CA ALA A 402 27.30 16.18 0.77
C ALA A 402 28.47 15.36 0.21
N ILE A 403 29.43 15.02 1.08
CA ILE A 403 30.52 14.10 0.73
C ILE A 403 29.89 12.70 0.74
N ALA A 404 29.75 12.06 -0.42
CA ALA A 404 29.38 10.65 -0.47
C ALA A 404 30.51 9.84 0.20
N SER A 405 30.17 9.03 1.20
CA SER A 405 31.09 8.01 1.70
C SER A 405 31.32 7.00 0.58
N LEU A 406 32.59 6.85 0.17
CA LEU A 406 33.03 5.89 -0.84
C LEU A 406 32.80 4.44 -0.41
#